data_AF-A0A1V5KWQ2-F1
#
_entry.id   AF-A0A1V5KWQ2-F1
#
_cell.length_a   1.000
_cell.length_b   1.000
_cell.length_c   1.000
_cell.angle_alpha   90.00
_cell.angle_beta   90.00
_cell.angle_gamma   90.00
#
_symmetry.space_group_name_H-M   'P 1'
#
loop_
_entity.id
_entity.type
_entity.pdbx_description
1 polymer ?
#
loop_
_entity_poly.entity_id
_entity_poly.type
_entity_poly.pdbx_seq_one_letter_code
_entity_poly.pdbx_strand_id
1 'polypeptide(L)'
;MTIRNAPNYAVSLLGCDHVLIEGVAVRNGYCDGIDPDASRFVQISHCYIESRDDAIVPKASFSLGVRRATEYLTVSDCILVTACNGFKLGTESGGDFKHIVVSNCILRRHPEWRVPTSGIALESVDGGRLENVSITNFVMDQVHCPIFLRLGNRGRDQSTPTPGCLRNIIIDNIIAGDAQQACLLTGIPGYPLENISLSRLNLTYRGGGSREQANLTVPELIDAYPSPDKFGDLPGVAVYARHVRGLDLDHVRVSLLAPDSRPAFYGQDVVDLDVEALNVPFAAGAEPLLRLFNVRQALIRASALWNAEEQGFVQQDSACVDIMVKP
;
A
#
# COMPACT_ATOMS: atom_id res chain seq x y z
N MET A 1 0.70 20.67 21.55
CA MET A 1 1.89 20.22 22.33
C MET A 1 3.04 19.93 21.36
N THR A 2 4.32 20.05 21.77
CA THR A 2 5.46 19.65 20.93
C THR A 2 6.37 18.67 21.67
N ILE A 3 6.64 17.51 21.06
CA ILE A 3 7.55 16.46 21.52
C ILE A 3 8.80 16.52 20.64
N ARG A 4 9.99 16.53 21.24
CA ARG A 4 11.27 16.62 20.51
C ARG A 4 12.21 15.51 20.90
N ASN A 5 12.96 14.99 19.92
CA ASN A 5 14.06 14.04 20.15
C ASN A 5 13.61 12.79 20.93
N ALA A 6 12.39 12.30 20.67
CA ALA A 6 11.88 11.11 21.31
C ALA A 6 12.80 9.92 20.99
N PRO A 7 13.36 9.21 21.99
CA PRO A 7 14.33 8.14 21.77
C PRO A 7 13.67 6.79 21.44
N ASN A 8 12.36 6.69 21.68
CA ASN A 8 11.47 5.56 21.42
C ASN A 8 10.07 6.14 21.13
N TYR A 9 9.04 5.32 20.89
CA TYR A 9 7.68 5.73 20.48
C TYR A 9 7.25 7.08 21.07
N ALA A 10 7.02 8.07 20.21
CA ALA A 10 6.82 9.44 20.68
C ALA A 10 5.47 9.61 21.39
N VAL A 11 4.41 8.97 20.89
CA VAL A 11 3.11 8.86 21.55
C VAL A 11 2.61 7.43 21.43
N SER A 12 2.79 6.63 22.48
CA SER A 12 2.30 5.25 22.55
C SER A 12 1.00 5.16 23.36
N LEU A 13 -0.04 4.57 22.76
CA LEU A 13 -1.34 4.33 23.40
C LEU A 13 -1.61 2.83 23.41
N LEU A 14 -1.42 2.16 24.56
CA LEU A 14 -1.67 0.73 24.67
C LEU A 14 -3.00 0.47 25.37
N GLY A 15 -3.96 -0.17 24.68
CA GLY A 15 -5.25 -0.57 25.27
C GLY A 15 -6.17 0.60 25.64
N CYS A 16 -6.02 1.75 24.99
CA CYS A 16 -6.72 2.98 25.34
C CYS A 16 -8.06 3.11 24.62
N ASP A 17 -9.05 3.71 25.29
CA ASP A 17 -10.37 3.99 24.76
C ASP A 17 -10.66 5.49 24.82
N HIS A 18 -11.33 6.03 23.79
CA HIS A 18 -11.75 7.44 23.73
C HIS A 18 -10.58 8.42 23.81
N VAL A 19 -9.71 8.35 22.81
CA VAL A 19 -8.51 9.18 22.73
C VAL A 19 -8.66 10.26 21.66
N LEU A 20 -8.37 11.51 22.02
CA LEU A 20 -8.22 12.63 21.09
C LEU A 20 -6.77 13.12 21.13
N ILE A 21 -6.09 13.07 19.98
CA ILE A 21 -4.80 13.69 19.73
C ILE A 21 -5.02 14.77 18.68
N GLU A 22 -4.88 16.03 19.08
CA GLU A 22 -5.08 17.18 18.21
C GLU A 22 -3.93 18.17 18.35
N GLY A 23 -3.41 18.67 17.23
CA GLY A 23 -2.40 19.74 17.24
C GLY A 23 -1.08 19.33 17.90
N VAL A 24 -0.75 18.03 17.88
CA VAL A 24 0.53 17.53 18.38
C VAL A 24 1.59 17.62 17.29
N ALA A 25 2.76 18.17 17.67
CA ALA A 25 3.94 18.17 16.83
C ALA A 25 5.00 17.21 17.39
N VAL A 26 5.42 16.22 16.63
CA VAL A 26 6.64 15.45 16.88
C VAL A 26 7.75 16.01 15.99
N ARG A 27 8.91 16.28 16.57
CA ARG A 27 10.07 16.84 15.86
C ARG A 27 11.33 16.02 16.14
N ASN A 28 12.02 15.63 15.07
CA ASN A 28 13.22 14.80 15.14
C ASN A 28 13.03 13.57 16.06
N GLY A 29 11.92 12.83 15.91
CA GLY A 29 11.73 11.54 16.60
C GLY A 29 12.68 10.48 16.06
N TYR A 30 13.29 9.67 16.92
CA TYR A 30 14.20 8.57 16.53
C TYR A 30 13.48 7.20 16.50
N CYS A 31 12.16 7.22 16.28
CA CYS A 31 11.22 6.17 16.63
C CYS A 31 9.92 6.30 15.83
N ASP A 32 8.90 5.51 16.16
CA ASP A 32 7.53 5.70 15.68
C ASP A 32 6.93 7.00 16.27
N GLY A 33 6.07 7.68 15.50
CA GLY A 33 5.46 8.96 15.87
C GLY A 33 4.25 8.80 16.80
N ILE A 34 3.11 8.38 16.26
CA ILE A 34 1.90 8.09 17.04
C ILE A 34 1.48 6.64 16.82
N ASP A 35 1.37 5.89 17.91
CA ASP A 35 1.17 4.44 17.95
C ASP A 35 -0.07 4.04 18.77
N PRO A 36 -1.29 4.08 18.20
CA PRO A 36 -2.44 3.42 18.80
C PRO A 36 -2.29 1.91 18.71
N ASP A 37 -2.09 1.25 19.84
CA ASP A 37 -1.96 -0.20 19.96
C ASP A 37 -3.12 -0.78 20.77
N ALA A 38 -3.84 -1.75 20.18
CA ALA A 38 -5.03 -2.37 20.77
C ALA A 38 -6.05 -1.34 21.33
N SER A 39 -6.22 -0.21 20.65
CA SER A 39 -6.95 0.97 21.15
C SER A 39 -8.19 1.28 20.30
N ARG A 40 -9.26 1.83 20.90
CA ARG A 40 -10.51 2.13 20.18
C ARG A 40 -11.09 3.51 20.44
N PHE A 41 -11.87 4.01 19.47
CA PHE A 41 -12.40 5.37 19.48
C PHE A 41 -11.27 6.40 19.58
N VAL A 42 -10.36 6.33 18.62
CA VAL A 42 -9.16 7.17 18.57
C VAL A 42 -9.30 8.19 17.44
N GLN A 43 -9.03 9.45 17.74
CA GLN A 43 -9.04 10.55 16.78
C GLN A 43 -7.67 11.22 16.79
N ILE A 44 -7.01 11.26 15.63
CA ILE A 44 -5.73 11.95 15.44
C ILE A 44 -5.93 13.00 14.36
N SER A 45 -5.84 14.28 14.71
CA SER A 45 -6.05 15.36 13.74
C SER A 45 -5.08 16.52 13.87
N HIS A 46 -4.88 17.27 12.79
CA HIS A 46 -4.10 18.51 12.77
C HIS A 46 -2.67 18.36 13.33
N CYS A 47 -2.06 17.18 13.16
CA CYS A 47 -0.74 16.88 13.70
C CYS A 47 0.38 17.13 12.68
N TYR A 48 1.56 17.47 13.19
CA TYR A 48 2.80 17.48 12.41
C TYR A 48 3.73 16.42 12.96
N ILE A 49 4.02 15.36 12.21
CA ILE A 49 4.80 14.23 12.69
C ILE A 49 6.07 14.07 11.88
N GLU A 50 7.21 14.37 12.50
CA GLU A 50 8.55 14.18 11.92
C GLU A 50 9.32 13.13 12.72
N SER A 51 9.36 11.92 12.17
CA SER A 51 9.87 10.71 12.83
C SER A 51 10.78 9.90 11.92
N ARG A 52 11.89 9.36 12.44
CA ARG A 52 12.83 8.55 11.67
C ARG A 52 12.32 7.14 11.40
N ASP A 53 11.33 6.67 12.16
CA ASP A 53 10.56 5.47 11.86
C ASP A 53 9.14 5.86 11.42
N ASP A 54 8.16 4.98 11.54
CA ASP A 54 6.80 5.19 11.04
C ASP A 54 6.14 6.46 11.65
N ALA A 55 5.45 7.28 10.83
CA ALA A 55 4.88 8.53 11.33
C ALA A 55 3.59 8.31 12.14
N ILE A 56 2.55 7.72 11.55
CA ILE A 56 1.36 7.28 12.28
C ILE A 56 1.19 5.79 12.02
N VAL A 57 1.31 4.99 13.08
CA VAL A 57 1.38 3.53 12.98
C VAL A 57 0.53 2.82 14.03
N PRO A 58 -0.77 2.67 13.76
CA PRO A 58 -1.60 1.78 14.53
C PRO A 58 -1.10 0.34 14.51
N LYS A 59 -1.08 -0.26 15.70
CA LYS A 59 -0.72 -1.65 15.96
C LYS A 59 -1.89 -2.38 16.62
N ALA A 60 -1.89 -3.69 16.57
CA ALA A 60 -2.81 -4.54 17.33
C ALA A 60 -1.99 -5.70 17.89
N SER A 61 -1.04 -5.38 18.76
CA SER A 61 -0.10 -6.33 19.34
C SER A 61 -0.76 -7.20 20.42
N PHE A 62 -0.03 -8.24 20.86
CA PHE A 62 -0.39 -9.00 22.05
C PHE A 62 0.19 -8.42 23.36
N SER A 63 0.65 -7.17 23.37
CA SER A 63 1.28 -6.55 24.55
C SER A 63 0.38 -6.51 25.80
N LEU A 64 -0.94 -6.57 25.63
CA LEU A 64 -1.92 -6.65 26.73
C LEU A 64 -2.08 -8.08 27.31
N GLY A 65 -1.43 -9.09 26.73
CA GLY A 65 -1.65 -10.51 27.06
C GLY A 65 -3.02 -11.05 26.60
N VAL A 66 -3.80 -10.23 25.89
CA VAL A 66 -5.09 -10.59 25.29
C VAL A 66 -5.17 -10.01 23.88
N ARG A 67 -5.84 -10.73 22.98
CA ARG A 67 -6.14 -10.22 21.63
C ARG A 67 -7.17 -9.11 21.73
N ARG A 68 -6.81 -7.93 21.26
CA ARG A 68 -7.68 -6.76 21.21
C ARG A 68 -7.42 -5.99 19.92
N ALA A 69 -8.49 -5.50 19.32
CA ALA A 69 -8.43 -4.77 18.07
C ALA A 69 -7.97 -3.33 18.28
N THR A 70 -7.37 -2.75 17.26
CA THR A 70 -7.37 -1.30 17.08
C THR A 70 -8.49 -0.92 16.11
N GLU A 71 -9.49 -0.20 16.59
CA GLU A 71 -10.74 0.01 15.85
C GLU A 71 -11.44 1.35 16.12
N TYR A 72 -12.28 1.78 15.17
CA TYR A 72 -12.89 3.12 15.20
C TYR A 72 -11.82 4.21 15.32
N LEU A 73 -10.85 4.16 14.40
CA LEU A 73 -9.74 5.10 14.31
C LEU A 73 -9.99 6.08 13.17
N THR A 74 -9.83 7.37 13.47
CA THR A 74 -9.83 8.44 12.47
C THR A 74 -8.50 9.19 12.49
N VAL A 75 -7.92 9.40 11.32
CA VAL A 75 -6.71 10.21 11.13
C VAL A 75 -7.01 11.27 10.08
N SER A 76 -6.88 12.55 10.40
CA SER A 76 -7.15 13.62 9.43
C SER A 76 -6.20 14.82 9.52
N ASP A 77 -6.03 15.50 8.39
CA ASP A 77 -5.40 16.84 8.36
C ASP A 77 -3.98 16.86 8.95
N CYS A 78 -3.20 15.78 8.72
CA CYS A 78 -1.85 15.62 9.26
C CYS A 78 -0.77 15.87 8.20
N ILE A 79 0.35 16.45 8.63
CA ILE A 79 1.58 16.55 7.84
C ILE A 79 2.59 15.55 8.42
N LEU A 80 3.08 14.67 7.57
CA LEU A 80 3.92 13.53 7.91
C LEU A 80 5.28 13.67 7.23
N VAL A 81 6.34 13.43 8.00
CA VAL A 81 7.73 13.43 7.55
C VAL A 81 8.41 12.20 8.14
N THR A 82 8.84 11.27 7.30
CA THR A 82 9.43 10.01 7.77
C THR A 82 10.50 9.45 6.84
N ALA A 83 11.26 8.48 7.34
CA ALA A 83 12.16 7.63 6.58
C ALA A 83 11.65 6.18 6.42
N CYS A 84 10.47 5.87 6.98
CA CYS A 84 9.77 4.58 6.92
C CYS A 84 8.38 4.79 6.31
N ASN A 85 7.29 4.52 7.04
CA ASN A 85 5.94 4.57 6.50
C ASN A 85 5.17 5.82 6.97
N GLY A 86 4.47 6.50 6.05
CA GLY A 86 3.65 7.66 6.38
C GLY A 86 2.47 7.28 7.28
N PHE A 87 1.57 6.46 6.75
CA PHE A 87 0.52 5.81 7.53
C PHE A 87 0.66 4.29 7.43
N LYS A 88 0.66 3.60 8.56
CA LYS A 88 0.80 2.15 8.59
C LYS A 88 -0.15 1.45 9.55
N LEU A 89 -0.74 0.34 9.13
CA LEU A 89 -1.33 -0.64 10.03
C LEU A 89 -0.36 -1.83 10.16
N GLY A 90 0.12 -2.12 11.36
CA GLY A 90 1.08 -3.20 11.63
C GLY A 90 2.46 -2.70 12.10
N THR A 91 3.52 -3.51 12.08
CA THR A 91 3.54 -4.92 11.62
C THR A 91 2.88 -5.84 12.63
N GLU A 92 2.83 -5.42 13.90
CA GLU A 92 2.18 -6.09 15.03
C GLU A 92 0.68 -6.18 14.76
N SER A 93 0.28 -7.29 14.13
CA SER A 93 -1.05 -7.48 13.53
C SER A 93 -1.70 -8.74 14.09
N GLY A 94 -1.47 -8.95 15.39
CA GLY A 94 -1.92 -10.15 16.08
C GLY A 94 -3.39 -10.08 16.48
N GLY A 95 -3.87 -8.87 16.84
CA GLY A 95 -5.27 -8.49 16.91
C GLY A 95 -5.75 -7.85 15.60
N ASP A 96 -7.01 -7.46 15.58
CA ASP A 96 -7.65 -6.94 14.37
C ASP A 96 -7.45 -5.42 14.18
N PHE A 97 -7.57 -4.97 12.93
CA PHE A 97 -7.73 -3.57 12.55
C PHE A 97 -9.09 -3.39 11.86
N LYS A 98 -9.97 -2.57 12.45
CA LYS A 98 -11.36 -2.43 11.96
C LYS A 98 -11.85 -0.99 11.95
N HIS A 99 -12.61 -0.62 10.92
CA HIS A 99 -13.29 0.68 10.87
C HIS A 99 -12.32 1.84 11.01
N ILE A 100 -11.45 1.99 10.01
CA ILE A 100 -10.37 2.98 10.01
C ILE A 100 -10.58 3.95 8.86
N VAL A 101 -10.53 5.25 9.16
CA VAL A 101 -10.64 6.32 8.16
C VAL A 101 -9.40 7.20 8.24
N VAL A 102 -8.74 7.40 7.10
CA VAL A 102 -7.61 8.34 6.95
C VAL A 102 -7.96 9.34 5.86
N SER A 103 -7.81 10.64 6.12
CA SER A 103 -8.12 11.65 5.11
C SER A 103 -7.24 12.89 5.19
N ASN A 104 -7.04 13.57 4.06
CA ASN A 104 -6.38 14.88 3.99
C ASN A 104 -4.97 14.90 4.60
N CYS A 105 -4.16 13.90 4.28
CA CYS A 105 -2.80 13.78 4.79
C CYS A 105 -1.76 14.13 3.72
N ILE A 106 -0.64 14.72 4.15
CA ILE A 106 0.51 15.00 3.29
C ILE A 106 1.72 14.26 3.83
N LEU A 107 2.34 13.41 3.02
CA LEU A 107 3.66 12.84 3.30
C LEU A 107 4.72 13.56 2.49
N ARG A 108 5.80 13.99 3.14
CA ARG A 108 6.99 14.46 2.45
C ARG A 108 8.23 13.79 3.01
N ARG A 109 9.21 13.56 2.15
CA ARG A 109 10.54 13.12 2.56
C ARG A 109 11.26 14.21 3.35
N HIS A 110 12.01 13.81 4.39
CA HIS A 110 13.00 14.69 5.02
C HIS A 110 14.25 14.80 4.14
N PRO A 111 14.80 16.00 3.87
CA PRO A 111 15.91 16.18 2.92
C PRO A 111 17.16 15.32 3.21
N GLU A 112 17.44 15.12 4.50
CA GLU A 112 18.64 14.41 4.97
C GLU A 112 18.41 12.92 5.26
N TRP A 113 17.18 12.42 5.19
CA TRP A 113 16.89 11.01 5.49
C TRP A 113 16.74 10.21 4.21
N ARG A 114 16.77 8.88 4.35
CA ARG A 114 16.42 8.00 3.23
C ARG A 114 14.98 8.27 2.78
N VAL A 115 14.68 7.76 1.59
CA VAL A 115 13.34 7.81 1.02
C VAL A 115 12.38 7.00 1.91
N PRO A 116 11.19 7.53 2.26
CA PRO A 116 10.15 6.76 2.93
C PRO A 116 9.91 5.41 2.25
N THR A 117 9.93 4.33 3.03
CA THR A 117 9.64 2.98 2.56
C THR A 117 8.26 2.89 1.91
N SER A 118 7.22 3.42 2.55
CA SER A 118 5.89 3.50 1.94
C SER A 118 5.12 4.76 2.29
N GLY A 119 4.20 5.15 1.40
CA GLY A 119 3.23 6.19 1.69
C GLY A 119 2.17 5.69 2.64
N ILE A 120 1.49 4.64 2.19
CA ILE A 120 0.46 3.90 2.89
C ILE A 120 0.89 2.43 2.96
N ALA A 121 0.93 1.85 4.15
CA ALA A 121 1.24 0.44 4.36
C ALA A 121 0.14 -0.25 5.20
N LEU A 122 -0.59 -1.21 4.63
CA LEU A 122 -1.60 -1.99 5.36
C LEU A 122 -1.13 -3.43 5.44
N GLU A 123 -0.77 -3.87 6.65
CA GLU A 123 -0.07 -5.13 6.84
C GLU A 123 -0.80 -5.99 7.89
N SER A 124 -1.25 -7.17 7.46
CA SER A 124 -1.66 -8.24 8.38
C SER A 124 -0.77 -9.45 8.15
N VAL A 125 0.14 -9.73 9.08
CA VAL A 125 1.11 -10.83 8.98
C VAL A 125 1.12 -11.74 10.19
N ASP A 126 0.43 -11.37 11.27
CA ASP A 126 0.41 -12.12 12.53
C ASP A 126 -0.97 -12.71 12.87
N GLY A 127 -1.88 -12.81 11.89
CA GLY A 127 -3.16 -13.52 11.99
C GLY A 127 -4.40 -12.66 12.22
N GLY A 128 -4.22 -11.35 12.43
CA GLY A 128 -5.32 -10.41 12.62
C GLY A 128 -6.13 -10.16 11.35
N ARG A 129 -7.38 -9.75 11.54
CA ARG A 129 -8.24 -9.28 10.45
C ARG A 129 -8.00 -7.80 10.22
N LEU A 130 -7.60 -7.41 9.02
CA LEU A 130 -7.51 -6.01 8.60
C LEU A 130 -8.67 -5.75 7.63
N GLU A 131 -9.72 -5.09 8.11
CA GLU A 131 -10.93 -4.90 7.31
C GLU A 131 -11.65 -3.56 7.51
N ASN A 132 -12.30 -3.09 6.45
CA ASN A 132 -13.09 -1.85 6.43
C ASN A 132 -12.21 -0.61 6.67
N VAL A 133 -11.31 -0.33 5.73
CA VAL A 133 -10.40 0.82 5.76
C VAL A 133 -10.69 1.73 4.58
N SER A 134 -10.82 3.03 4.83
CA SER A 134 -10.94 4.06 3.81
C SER A 134 -9.83 5.09 3.95
N ILE A 135 -9.07 5.32 2.88
CA ILE A 135 -7.98 6.30 2.82
C ILE A 135 -8.24 7.22 1.65
N THR A 136 -8.41 8.51 1.91
CA THR A 136 -8.82 9.49 0.88
C THR A 136 -7.97 10.76 0.92
N ASN A 137 -7.78 11.42 -0.22
CA ASN A 137 -7.10 12.72 -0.28
C ASN A 137 -5.69 12.69 0.35
N PHE A 138 -4.80 11.85 -0.17
CA PHE A 138 -3.44 11.71 0.35
C PHE A 138 -2.44 12.18 -0.71
N VAL A 139 -1.61 13.17 -0.36
CA VAL A 139 -0.54 13.66 -1.22
C VAL A 139 0.80 13.19 -0.68
N MET A 140 1.65 12.63 -1.53
CA MET A 140 2.99 12.19 -1.16
C MET A 140 4.02 12.56 -2.22
N ASP A 141 5.25 12.82 -1.78
CA ASP A 141 6.37 13.15 -2.67
C ASP A 141 7.65 12.42 -2.23
N GLN A 142 8.37 11.88 -3.22
CA GLN A 142 9.59 11.10 -3.07
C GLN A 142 9.43 9.91 -2.14
N VAL A 143 8.62 8.92 -2.53
CA VAL A 143 8.35 7.70 -1.77
C VAL A 143 8.88 6.48 -2.51
N HIS A 144 9.29 5.42 -1.80
CA HIS A 144 9.71 4.19 -2.45
C HIS A 144 8.48 3.47 -3.04
N CYS A 145 7.57 2.99 -2.17
CA CYS A 145 6.31 2.36 -2.57
C CYS A 145 5.10 3.22 -2.16
N PRO A 146 4.30 3.79 -3.08
CA PRO A 146 3.18 4.64 -2.69
C PRO A 146 2.13 3.93 -1.81
N ILE A 147 1.73 2.71 -2.22
CA ILE A 147 0.73 1.89 -1.55
C ILE A 147 1.28 0.46 -1.44
N PHE A 148 1.39 -0.03 -0.21
CA PHE A 148 1.80 -1.40 0.11
C PHE A 148 0.70 -2.12 0.89
N LEU A 149 0.12 -3.16 0.30
CA LEU A 149 -0.86 -4.04 0.95
C LEU A 149 -0.27 -5.44 1.09
N ARG A 150 -0.15 -5.93 2.32
CA ARG A 150 0.48 -7.21 2.60
C ARG A 150 -0.36 -8.06 3.55
N LEU A 151 -0.85 -9.19 3.06
CA LEU A 151 -1.26 -10.31 3.91
C LEU A 151 -0.12 -11.33 3.96
N GLY A 152 0.26 -11.81 5.15
CA GLY A 152 1.32 -12.81 5.36
C GLY A 152 1.01 -13.74 6.53
N ASN A 153 1.97 -14.60 6.87
CA ASN A 153 1.83 -15.61 7.92
C ASN A 153 3.10 -15.73 8.79
N ARG A 154 3.65 -14.59 9.22
CA ARG A 154 4.75 -14.53 10.19
C ARG A 154 4.33 -15.10 11.55
N GLY A 155 3.09 -14.86 11.97
CA GLY A 155 2.47 -15.51 13.12
C GLY A 155 3.15 -15.23 14.47
N ARG A 156 3.73 -14.03 14.68
CA ARG A 156 4.56 -13.69 15.85
C ARG A 156 3.96 -14.09 17.20
N ASP A 157 2.65 -13.94 17.35
CA ASP A 157 1.92 -14.12 18.61
C ASP A 157 1.02 -15.38 18.59
N GLN A 158 1.32 -16.36 17.75
CA GLN A 158 0.51 -17.57 17.58
C GLN A 158 1.32 -18.84 17.90
N SER A 159 0.70 -19.82 18.56
CA SER A 159 1.30 -21.15 18.71
C SER A 159 1.40 -21.91 17.38
N THR A 160 0.46 -21.64 16.47
CA THR A 160 0.45 -22.19 15.11
C THR A 160 0.11 -21.04 14.17
N PRO A 161 1.06 -20.55 13.36
CA PRO A 161 0.85 -19.45 12.43
C PRO A 161 -0.31 -19.74 11.47
N THR A 162 -1.40 -19.00 11.66
CA THR A 162 -2.58 -19.01 10.80
C THR A 162 -2.75 -17.62 10.21
N PRO A 163 -2.87 -17.50 8.87
CA PRO A 163 -3.10 -16.20 8.23
C PRO A 163 -4.44 -15.61 8.66
N GLY A 164 -4.48 -14.28 8.76
CA GLY A 164 -5.71 -13.53 8.96
C GLY A 164 -6.40 -13.24 7.62
N CYS A 165 -6.97 -12.04 7.51
CA CYS A 165 -7.46 -11.52 6.23
C CYS A 165 -7.10 -10.05 6.07
N LEU A 166 -7.07 -9.58 4.82
CA LEU A 166 -6.93 -8.18 4.45
C LEU A 166 -7.97 -7.87 3.38
N ARG A 167 -9.01 -7.12 3.73
CA ARG A 167 -10.17 -6.95 2.84
C ARG A 167 -10.98 -5.68 3.03
N ASN A 168 -11.81 -5.35 2.04
CA ASN A 168 -12.69 -4.18 2.06
C ASN A 168 -11.90 -2.88 2.29
N ILE A 169 -10.97 -2.61 1.37
CA ILE A 169 -10.08 -1.46 1.41
C ILE A 169 -10.42 -0.52 0.27
N ILE A 170 -10.66 0.74 0.59
CA ILE A 170 -10.88 1.81 -0.39
C ILE A 170 -9.74 2.81 -0.24
N ILE A 171 -8.99 3.02 -1.31
CA ILE A 171 -7.96 4.05 -1.40
C ILE A 171 -8.31 4.94 -2.59
N ASP A 172 -8.53 6.23 -2.30
CA ASP A 172 -9.07 7.17 -3.28
C ASP A 172 -8.35 8.52 -3.26
N ASN A 173 -8.24 9.13 -4.44
CA ASN A 173 -7.70 10.47 -4.64
C ASN A 173 -6.30 10.63 -4.04
N ILE A 174 -5.36 9.86 -4.60
CA ILE A 174 -3.97 9.84 -4.18
C ILE A 174 -3.11 10.53 -5.24
N ILE A 175 -2.24 11.43 -4.80
CA ILE A 175 -1.22 12.05 -5.66
C ILE A 175 0.15 11.63 -5.13
N ALA A 176 0.93 10.92 -5.94
CA ALA A 176 2.28 10.50 -5.58
C ALA A 176 3.30 11.03 -6.61
N GLY A 177 4.23 11.87 -6.17
CA GLY A 177 5.35 12.38 -6.97
C GLY A 177 6.64 11.60 -6.72
N ASP A 178 7.46 11.43 -7.77
CA ASP A 178 8.80 10.82 -7.68
C ASP A 178 8.82 9.46 -6.95
N ALA A 179 7.84 8.60 -7.24
CA ALA A 179 7.75 7.26 -6.70
C ALA A 179 8.78 6.32 -7.35
N GLN A 180 9.35 5.39 -6.60
CA GLN A 180 10.46 4.55 -7.09
C GLN A 180 10.03 3.15 -7.54
N GLN A 181 9.00 2.60 -6.89
CA GLN A 181 8.50 1.25 -7.11
C GLN A 181 6.97 1.26 -7.19
N ALA A 182 6.42 0.37 -8.02
CA ALA A 182 4.98 0.18 -8.17
C ALA A 182 4.25 0.02 -6.83
N CYS A 183 2.98 0.39 -6.79
CA CYS A 183 2.09 -0.04 -5.72
C CYS A 183 2.11 -1.57 -5.66
N LEU A 184 2.29 -2.11 -4.45
CA LEU A 184 2.51 -3.53 -4.24
C LEU A 184 1.37 -4.12 -3.40
N LEU A 185 0.54 -4.94 -4.04
CA LEU A 185 -0.60 -5.61 -3.43
C LEU A 185 -0.34 -7.11 -3.47
N THR A 186 -0.13 -7.73 -2.31
CA THR A 186 0.21 -9.16 -2.27
C THR A 186 -0.42 -9.90 -1.10
N GLY A 187 -1.29 -10.85 -1.45
CA GLY A 187 -1.73 -11.91 -0.55
C GLY A 187 -0.69 -13.02 -0.43
N ILE A 188 -1.11 -14.21 -0.04
CA ILE A 188 -0.30 -15.44 -0.09
C ILE A 188 -1.12 -16.57 -0.71
N PRO A 189 -0.49 -17.66 -1.18
CA PRO A 189 -1.23 -18.79 -1.75
C PRO A 189 -2.35 -19.28 -0.82
N GLY A 190 -3.58 -19.32 -1.34
CA GLY A 190 -4.78 -19.72 -0.60
C GLY A 190 -5.45 -18.63 0.25
N TYR A 191 -4.79 -17.49 0.46
CA TYR A 191 -5.31 -16.35 1.23
C TYR A 191 -5.12 -15.06 0.43
N PRO A 192 -6.05 -14.75 -0.49
CA PRO A 192 -5.95 -13.55 -1.30
C PRO A 192 -6.28 -12.30 -0.47
N LEU A 193 -5.85 -11.14 -0.95
CA LEU A 193 -6.49 -9.87 -0.58
C LEU A 193 -7.91 -9.86 -1.17
N GLU A 194 -8.91 -9.32 -0.47
CA GLU A 194 -10.30 -9.36 -0.93
C GLU A 194 -10.93 -7.95 -1.01
N ASN A 195 -11.59 -7.61 -2.12
CA ASN A 195 -12.35 -6.36 -2.29
C ASN A 195 -11.49 -5.10 -2.04
N ILE A 196 -10.54 -4.86 -2.94
CA ILE A 196 -9.64 -3.71 -2.91
C ILE A 196 -10.03 -2.75 -4.04
N SER A 197 -10.35 -1.51 -3.69
CA SER A 197 -10.65 -0.46 -4.66
C SER A 197 -9.59 0.63 -4.60
N LEU A 198 -8.92 0.86 -5.72
CA LEU A 198 -7.96 1.93 -5.92
C LEU A 198 -8.51 2.88 -6.99
N SER A 199 -8.94 4.07 -6.57
CA SER A 199 -9.56 5.04 -7.48
C SER A 199 -8.90 6.41 -7.48
N ARG A 200 -8.95 7.10 -8.62
CA ARG A 200 -8.43 8.47 -8.82
C ARG A 200 -6.98 8.60 -8.34
N LEU A 201 -6.10 7.76 -8.88
CA LEU A 201 -4.66 7.81 -8.56
C LEU A 201 -3.91 8.63 -9.62
N ASN A 202 -3.11 9.59 -9.20
CA ASN A 202 -2.18 10.31 -10.06
C ASN A 202 -0.73 10.04 -9.60
N LEU A 203 -0.05 9.15 -10.31
CA LEU A 203 1.20 8.54 -9.89
C LEU A 203 2.33 8.93 -10.86
N THR A 204 3.32 9.66 -10.38
CA THR A 204 4.55 9.94 -11.13
C THR A 204 5.66 9.04 -10.62
N TYR A 205 6.17 8.16 -11.48
CA TYR A 205 7.29 7.26 -11.16
C TYR A 205 8.59 7.76 -11.76
N ARG A 206 9.71 7.40 -11.13
CA ARG A 206 11.06 7.61 -11.68
C ARG A 206 11.24 6.93 -13.03
N GLY A 207 10.64 5.76 -13.22
CA GLY A 207 10.85 4.93 -14.41
C GLY A 207 12.26 4.33 -14.46
N GLY A 208 12.74 4.02 -15.66
CA GLY A 208 14.05 3.40 -15.89
C GLY A 208 14.05 1.87 -15.87
N GLY A 209 12.89 1.23 -15.76
CA GLY A 209 12.77 -0.22 -15.82
C GLY A 209 13.00 -0.78 -17.22
N SER A 210 13.68 -1.92 -17.30
CA SER A 210 13.97 -2.61 -18.56
C SER A 210 12.85 -3.59 -18.94
N ARG A 211 12.82 -3.98 -20.21
CA ARG A 211 11.85 -4.96 -20.71
C ARG A 211 12.05 -6.34 -20.06
N GLU A 212 13.29 -6.73 -19.79
CA GLU A 212 13.64 -8.01 -19.18
C GLU A 212 13.10 -8.12 -17.75
N GLN A 213 13.02 -7.00 -17.01
CA GLN A 213 12.48 -6.98 -15.67
C GLN A 213 11.02 -7.45 -15.61
N ALA A 214 10.26 -7.34 -16.71
CA ALA A 214 8.90 -7.85 -16.77
C ALA A 214 8.81 -9.37 -16.54
N ASN A 215 9.91 -10.12 -16.71
CA ASN A 215 9.99 -11.56 -16.52
C ASN A 215 10.57 -11.97 -15.16
N LEU A 216 10.77 -11.03 -14.24
CA LEU A 216 11.23 -11.33 -12.89
C LEU A 216 10.21 -12.16 -12.12
N THR A 217 10.71 -13.18 -11.42
CA THR A 217 9.94 -13.93 -10.43
C THR A 217 10.04 -13.24 -9.08
N VAL A 218 8.96 -12.64 -8.62
CA VAL A 218 8.88 -12.00 -7.30
C VAL A 218 8.71 -13.07 -6.21
N PRO A 219 9.51 -13.10 -5.13
CA PRO A 219 9.42 -14.13 -4.09
C PRO A 219 8.10 -14.03 -3.27
N GLU A 220 7.68 -15.14 -2.64
CA GLU A 220 6.44 -15.18 -1.83
C GLU A 220 6.57 -14.56 -0.44
N LEU A 221 7.73 -14.77 0.21
CA LEU A 221 8.06 -14.18 1.51
C LEU A 221 6.94 -14.32 2.56
N ILE A 222 6.33 -15.51 2.63
CA ILE A 222 5.10 -15.78 3.39
C ILE A 222 5.24 -15.39 4.86
N ASP A 223 6.35 -15.74 5.50
CA ASP A 223 6.64 -15.56 6.93
C ASP A 223 7.67 -14.44 7.22
N ALA A 224 8.13 -13.73 6.19
CA ALA A 224 9.14 -12.70 6.32
C ALA A 224 8.58 -11.39 6.89
N TYR A 225 9.48 -10.50 7.31
CA TYR A 225 9.10 -9.14 7.70
C TYR A 225 8.48 -8.38 6.51
N PRO A 226 7.29 -7.76 6.67
CA PRO A 226 6.58 -7.11 5.58
C PRO A 226 7.21 -5.75 5.25
N SER A 227 8.06 -5.72 4.23
CA SER A 227 8.57 -4.46 3.68
C SER A 227 8.65 -4.58 2.16
N PRO A 228 8.25 -3.56 1.39
CA PRO A 228 8.32 -3.59 -0.07
C PRO A 228 9.76 -3.84 -0.57
N ASP A 229 10.77 -3.35 0.15
CA ASP A 229 12.20 -3.50 -0.19
C ASP A 229 12.63 -4.98 -0.24
N LYS A 230 11.94 -5.87 0.47
CA LYS A 230 12.24 -7.31 0.49
C LYS A 230 11.86 -8.02 -0.81
N PHE A 231 10.95 -7.45 -1.59
CA PHE A 231 10.47 -8.05 -2.84
C PHE A 231 11.38 -7.75 -4.03
N GLY A 232 12.38 -6.88 -3.86
CA GLY A 232 13.29 -6.46 -4.92
C GLY A 232 12.57 -5.70 -6.04
N ASP A 233 13.17 -5.72 -7.22
CA ASP A 233 12.58 -5.11 -8.41
C ASP A 233 11.26 -5.81 -8.78
N LEU A 234 10.25 -5.01 -9.12
CA LEU A 234 8.95 -5.51 -9.57
C LEU A 234 8.84 -5.51 -11.10
N PRO A 235 8.14 -6.49 -11.68
CA PRO A 235 7.95 -6.61 -13.12
C PRO A 235 6.97 -5.59 -13.71
N GLY A 236 6.27 -4.80 -12.89
CA GLY A 236 5.40 -3.70 -13.33
C GLY A 236 5.85 -2.35 -12.79
N VAL A 237 5.52 -1.27 -13.50
CA VAL A 237 5.92 0.10 -13.12
C VAL A 237 4.90 0.80 -12.20
N ALA A 238 3.59 0.55 -12.35
CA ALA A 238 2.57 1.29 -11.60
C ALA A 238 1.90 0.44 -10.52
N VAL A 239 1.39 -0.75 -10.87
CA VAL A 239 0.70 -1.63 -9.93
C VAL A 239 1.14 -3.08 -10.17
N TYR A 240 1.63 -3.72 -9.10
CA TYR A 240 1.83 -5.16 -9.03
C TYR A 240 0.80 -5.76 -8.06
N ALA A 241 0.00 -6.70 -8.55
CA ALA A 241 -1.02 -7.39 -7.77
C ALA A 241 -0.81 -8.91 -7.84
N ARG A 242 -0.68 -9.57 -6.67
CA ARG A 242 -0.62 -11.02 -6.58
C ARG A 242 -1.51 -11.59 -5.49
N HIS A 243 -2.22 -12.70 -5.78
CA HIS A 243 -3.19 -13.32 -4.88
C HIS A 243 -4.26 -12.30 -4.44
N VAL A 244 -5.08 -11.87 -5.38
CA VAL A 244 -6.12 -10.85 -5.13
C VAL A 244 -7.46 -11.32 -5.68
N ARG A 245 -8.55 -11.08 -4.95
CA ARG A 245 -9.92 -11.33 -5.37
C ARG A 245 -10.76 -10.06 -5.23
N GLY A 246 -11.34 -9.57 -6.31
CA GLY A 246 -12.07 -8.31 -6.32
C GLY A 246 -11.10 -7.13 -6.24
N LEU A 247 -10.47 -6.79 -7.37
CA LEU A 247 -9.60 -5.63 -7.51
C LEU A 247 -10.19 -4.65 -8.51
N ASP A 248 -10.54 -3.46 -8.03
CA ASP A 248 -11.02 -2.36 -8.86
C ASP A 248 -9.90 -1.32 -9.01
N LEU A 249 -9.48 -1.04 -10.24
CA LEU A 249 -8.62 0.07 -10.61
C LEU A 249 -9.43 1.06 -11.44
N ASP A 250 -9.70 2.24 -10.89
CA ASP A 250 -10.56 3.24 -11.53
C ASP A 250 -9.85 4.61 -11.64
N HIS A 251 -9.71 5.13 -12.85
CA HIS A 251 -9.06 6.43 -13.10
C HIS A 251 -7.63 6.52 -12.53
N VAL A 252 -6.75 5.61 -12.98
CA VAL A 252 -5.33 5.61 -12.64
C VAL A 252 -4.53 6.29 -13.75
N ARG A 253 -3.92 7.45 -13.45
CA ARG A 253 -3.01 8.15 -14.36
C ARG A 253 -1.58 7.98 -13.90
N VAL A 254 -0.72 7.54 -14.81
CA VAL A 254 0.71 7.37 -14.57
C VAL A 254 1.49 8.40 -15.38
N SER A 255 2.57 8.92 -14.81
CA SER A 255 3.58 9.72 -15.50
C SER A 255 4.96 9.16 -15.17
N LEU A 256 5.91 9.32 -16.09
CA LEU A 256 7.26 8.76 -15.95
C LEU A 256 8.30 9.88 -16.11
N LEU A 257 9.25 9.97 -15.17
CA LEU A 257 10.37 10.92 -15.24
C LEU A 257 11.47 10.44 -16.20
N ALA A 258 11.67 9.13 -16.30
CA ALA A 258 12.51 8.47 -17.29
C ALA A 258 11.70 7.38 -18.02
N PRO A 259 12.01 7.05 -19.28
CA PRO A 259 11.36 5.94 -19.98
C PRO A 259 11.41 4.64 -19.18
N ASP A 260 10.33 3.87 -19.21
CA ASP A 260 10.22 2.56 -18.57
C ASP A 260 9.59 1.58 -19.57
N SER A 261 10.14 0.38 -19.66
CA SER A 261 9.71 -0.64 -20.61
C SER A 261 8.88 -1.76 -19.97
N ARG A 262 8.59 -1.69 -18.66
CA ARG A 262 7.73 -2.65 -17.96
C ARG A 262 6.25 -2.35 -18.20
N PRO A 263 5.36 -3.34 -18.04
CA PRO A 263 3.92 -3.11 -18.03
C PRO A 263 3.50 -2.15 -16.92
N ALA A 264 2.44 -1.39 -17.15
CA ALA A 264 1.84 -0.54 -16.13
C ALA A 264 1.23 -1.39 -15.02
N PHE A 265 0.44 -2.38 -15.40
CA PHE A 265 -0.20 -3.33 -14.50
C PHE A 265 0.36 -4.73 -14.69
N TYR A 266 0.79 -5.35 -13.60
CA TYR A 266 1.19 -6.75 -13.56
C TYR A 266 0.30 -7.50 -12.56
N GLY A 267 -0.54 -8.41 -13.07
CA GLY A 267 -1.45 -9.23 -12.28
C GLY A 267 -1.05 -10.70 -12.31
N GLN A 268 -0.93 -11.33 -11.14
CA GLN A 268 -0.64 -12.76 -11.00
C GLN A 268 -1.60 -13.43 -9.99
N ASP A 269 -2.31 -14.48 -10.37
CA ASP A 269 -3.34 -15.10 -9.51
C ASP A 269 -4.35 -14.06 -8.99
N VAL A 270 -5.02 -13.40 -9.93
CA VAL A 270 -6.06 -12.38 -9.65
C VAL A 270 -7.40 -12.90 -10.15
N VAL A 271 -8.43 -12.77 -9.33
CA VAL A 271 -9.81 -13.13 -9.67
C VAL A 271 -10.69 -11.91 -9.53
N ASP A 272 -11.62 -11.68 -10.45
CA ASP A 272 -12.55 -10.54 -10.39
C ASP A 272 -11.78 -9.21 -10.43
N LEU A 273 -11.20 -8.92 -11.61
CA LEU A 273 -10.40 -7.72 -11.88
C LEU A 273 -11.20 -6.74 -12.73
N ASP A 274 -11.44 -5.53 -12.24
CA ASP A 274 -12.01 -4.43 -13.01
C ASP A 274 -10.98 -3.33 -13.19
N VAL A 275 -10.67 -2.99 -14.45
CA VAL A 275 -9.74 -1.91 -14.79
C VAL A 275 -10.44 -0.92 -15.70
N GLU A 276 -10.68 0.28 -15.20
CA GLU A 276 -11.28 1.39 -15.91
C GLU A 276 -10.36 2.61 -15.91
N ALA A 277 -10.12 3.19 -17.09
CA ALA A 277 -9.33 4.42 -17.24
C ALA A 277 -7.89 4.37 -16.68
N LEU A 278 -7.18 3.25 -16.88
CA LEU A 278 -5.72 3.16 -16.69
C LEU A 278 -4.99 3.83 -17.86
N ASN A 279 -4.28 4.93 -17.57
CA ASN A 279 -3.65 5.79 -18.56
C ASN A 279 -2.15 5.94 -18.28
N VAL A 280 -1.32 5.49 -19.22
CA VAL A 280 0.16 5.52 -19.08
C VAL A 280 0.82 6.01 -20.38
N PRO A 281 1.90 6.80 -20.31
CA PRO A 281 2.73 7.13 -21.47
C PRO A 281 3.34 5.87 -22.09
N PHE A 282 3.27 5.73 -23.41
CA PHE A 282 3.92 4.63 -24.12
C PHE A 282 5.35 4.95 -24.53
N ALA A 283 6.24 3.96 -24.43
CA ALA A 283 7.56 3.99 -25.04
C ALA A 283 7.66 2.89 -26.12
N ALA A 284 8.19 3.22 -27.30
CA ALA A 284 8.36 2.25 -28.38
C ALA A 284 9.21 1.06 -27.93
N GLY A 285 8.72 -0.17 -28.15
CA GLY A 285 9.39 -1.40 -27.72
C GLY A 285 9.21 -1.78 -26.25
N ALA A 286 8.39 -1.04 -25.50
CA ALA A 286 7.97 -1.42 -24.14
C ALA A 286 7.05 -2.65 -24.15
N GLU A 287 6.90 -3.27 -22.98
CA GLU A 287 5.89 -4.30 -22.76
C GLU A 287 4.45 -3.76 -22.93
N PRO A 288 3.48 -4.66 -23.17
CA PRO A 288 2.05 -4.34 -23.12
C PRO A 288 1.63 -3.58 -21.87
N LEU A 289 0.55 -2.79 -21.95
CA LEU A 289 0.04 -2.02 -20.81
C LEU A 289 -0.26 -2.93 -19.59
N LEU A 290 -0.88 -4.09 -19.85
CA LEU A 290 -1.19 -5.09 -18.83
C LEU A 290 -0.50 -6.42 -19.15
N ARG A 291 0.15 -7.02 -18.14
CA ARG A 291 0.57 -8.43 -18.15
C ARG A 291 -0.21 -9.22 -17.10
N LEU A 292 -0.85 -10.31 -17.53
CA LEU A 292 -1.77 -11.12 -16.74
C LEU A 292 -1.30 -12.57 -16.70
N PHE A 293 -1.19 -13.15 -15.51
CA PHE A 293 -0.81 -14.54 -15.27
C PHE A 293 -1.81 -15.20 -14.35
N ASN A 294 -2.48 -16.27 -14.80
CA ASN A 294 -3.54 -16.93 -14.03
C ASN A 294 -4.61 -15.92 -13.52
N VAL A 295 -5.06 -15.03 -14.40
CA VAL A 295 -6.10 -14.05 -14.09
C VAL A 295 -7.45 -14.56 -14.57
N ARG A 296 -8.49 -14.44 -13.74
CA ARG A 296 -9.83 -14.93 -14.06
C ARG A 296 -10.88 -13.85 -13.85
N GLN A 297 -11.86 -13.78 -14.75
CA GLN A 297 -12.96 -12.81 -14.68
C GLN A 297 -12.42 -11.37 -14.66
N ALA A 298 -11.86 -10.92 -15.78
CA ALA A 298 -11.33 -9.56 -15.89
C ALA A 298 -12.14 -8.73 -16.87
N LEU A 299 -12.46 -7.49 -16.49
CA LEU A 299 -13.06 -6.48 -17.35
C LEU A 299 -12.10 -5.29 -17.46
N ILE A 300 -11.65 -4.97 -18.67
CA ILE A 300 -10.73 -3.88 -18.94
C ILE A 300 -11.40 -2.91 -19.91
N ARG A 301 -11.50 -1.64 -19.54
CA ARG A 301 -12.28 -0.60 -20.24
C ARG A 301 -11.57 0.75 -20.25
N ALA A 302 -11.83 1.55 -21.29
CA ALA A 302 -11.46 2.98 -21.39
C ALA A 302 -10.00 3.29 -21.04
N SER A 303 -9.11 2.31 -21.21
CA SER A 303 -7.72 2.36 -20.76
C SER A 303 -6.83 2.54 -22.00
N ALA A 304 -5.80 3.37 -21.91
CA ALA A 304 -5.10 3.86 -23.10
C ALA A 304 -3.59 3.97 -22.90
N LEU A 305 -2.88 3.62 -23.98
CA LEU A 305 -1.48 3.94 -24.20
C LEU A 305 -1.40 5.22 -25.03
N TRP A 306 -0.89 6.30 -24.45
CA TRP A 306 -0.75 7.57 -25.17
C TRP A 306 0.50 7.51 -26.06
N ASN A 307 0.34 7.82 -27.35
CA ASN A 307 1.39 7.82 -28.40
C ASN A 307 1.88 6.43 -28.88
N ALA A 308 1.05 5.38 -28.83
CA ALA A 308 1.41 4.05 -29.33
C ALA A 308 1.01 3.82 -30.80
N GLU A 309 1.93 3.28 -31.60
CA GLU A 309 1.64 2.60 -32.87
C GLU A 309 1.32 1.11 -32.54
N GLU A 310 0.03 0.79 -32.42
CA GLU A 310 -0.62 -0.54 -32.51
C GLU A 310 0.04 -1.81 -31.87
N GLN A 311 0.94 -1.71 -30.89
CA GLN A 311 1.45 -2.90 -30.18
C GLN A 311 0.60 -3.29 -28.96
N GLY A 312 0.50 -4.61 -28.74
CA GLY A 312 -0.49 -5.31 -27.92
C GLY A 312 -0.81 -4.66 -26.57
N PHE A 313 -2.10 -4.42 -26.34
CA PHE A 313 -2.63 -3.75 -25.15
C PHE A 313 -2.57 -4.62 -23.88
N VAL A 314 -2.77 -5.94 -24.03
CA VAL A 314 -2.78 -6.93 -22.96
C VAL A 314 -1.97 -8.15 -23.40
N GLN A 315 -1.10 -8.67 -22.53
CA GLN A 315 -0.51 -10.00 -22.66
C GLN A 315 -1.00 -10.89 -21.52
N GLN A 316 -1.41 -12.11 -21.87
CA GLN A 316 -1.95 -13.09 -20.92
C GLN A 316 -1.34 -14.47 -21.14
N ASP A 317 -1.21 -15.26 -20.07
CA ASP A 317 -0.85 -16.68 -20.16
C ASP A 317 -2.06 -17.58 -20.48
N SER A 318 -1.80 -18.87 -20.71
CA SER A 318 -2.86 -19.85 -21.03
C SER A 318 -3.77 -20.19 -19.85
N ALA A 319 -3.43 -19.77 -18.63
CA ALA A 319 -4.23 -19.99 -17.43
C ALA A 319 -5.27 -18.87 -17.23
N CYS A 320 -5.19 -17.78 -18.00
CA CYS A 320 -6.17 -16.72 -17.96
C CYS A 320 -7.51 -17.15 -18.57
N VAL A 321 -8.63 -16.79 -17.91
CA VAL A 321 -9.99 -17.19 -18.31
C VAL A 321 -10.95 -16.00 -18.16
N ASP A 322 -11.89 -15.85 -19.10
CA ASP A 322 -12.91 -14.78 -19.09
C ASP A 322 -12.32 -13.36 -19.02
N ILE A 323 -11.35 -13.07 -19.90
CA ILE A 323 -10.74 -11.73 -20.03
C ILE A 323 -11.49 -10.94 -21.11
N MET A 324 -12.16 -9.87 -20.69
CA MET A 324 -12.95 -9.00 -21.55
C MET A 324 -12.29 -7.63 -21.66
N VAL A 325 -11.80 -7.29 -22.86
CA VAL A 325 -11.29 -5.96 -23.17
C VAL A 325 -12.33 -5.23 -24.02
N LYS A 326 -12.82 -4.09 -23.54
CA LYS A 326 -13.71 -3.20 -24.29
C LYS A 326 -12.99 -1.88 -24.58
N PRO A 327 -13.25 -1.26 -25.74
CA PRO A 327 -12.70 0.06 -26.07
C PRO A 327 -13.10 1.13 -25.07
#